data_AF-A0A654IS60-F1
#
_entry.id   AF-A0A654IS60-F1
#
_cell.length_a   1.000
_cell.length_b   1.000
_cell.length_c   1.000
_cell.angle_alpha   90.00
_cell.angle_beta   90.00
_cell.angle_gamma   90.00
#
_symmetry.space_group_name_H-M   'P 1'
#
loop_
_entity.id
_entity.type
_entity.pdbx_description
1 polymer ?
#
loop_
_entity_poly.entity_id
_entity_poly.type
_entity_poly.pdbx_seq_one_letter_code
_entity_poly.pdbx_strand_id
1 'polypeptide(L)'
;MEIKKQEYKKLEEKLLELRQEHTLLEKSVKDKQEEIKTKTRDLQNADAELRQLSNSNINNKIQLENKISKLIETEQNISNYKNKISEIQMQIASLSKEKETALKNVTSQIGEIEQQLEQANAKLIKANETINELEQAIEKIKENKVNKELESQELDRQLREKNAQLERLKTEKEKFLQSIQKLRTKKSNLEQNLEEVRNQNELKEQELKDKQSEYDKLSREYMRLNSLRIVLNGEISDLTNEIAAKNIILRDLDKALKKQKTDLESLTNQYNSIKQNLNTKQQELEQKNSELLMLSNQKSELETNITSLTKQYEESFENEKKLKDEIKEIKDQISRKKDELVKDDDTLKRLKEVIDGLNTTIEELKHTNEGIKKANDQKQEIIDKKADEIFNLIKEIEDYETKISQLNKELELVKKEHERLSIIKTNLGLVSEKIIEYIQHIKLAFKNTKDTWSQLIKKDEELIELVEPFIKETKDWVNPTELNIKYDEYMKRMIPMQEKINTSYTKIKELNSKLDQYKKEIKDSIKNLEKTIYNAIENKVLEPIE
;
A
#
# COMPACT_ATOMS: atom_id res chain seq x y z
N MET A 1 277.44 -57.90 -32.93
CA MET A 1 276.47 -57.12 -33.72
C MET A 1 275.19 -57.92 -33.95
N GLU A 2 275.31 -59.18 -34.36
CA GLU A 2 274.15 -60.03 -34.69
C GLU A 2 273.06 -60.16 -33.63
N ILE A 3 273.40 -60.16 -32.34
CA ILE A 3 272.40 -60.44 -31.29
C ILE A 3 271.40 -59.27 -31.12
N LYS A 4 271.80 -58.02 -31.39
CA LYS A 4 270.85 -56.89 -31.42
C LYS A 4 269.81 -57.02 -32.53
N LYS A 5 270.12 -57.71 -33.63
CA LYS A 5 269.22 -57.88 -34.78
C LYS A 5 268.11 -58.90 -34.50
N GLN A 6 268.35 -59.88 -33.64
CA GLN A 6 267.34 -60.91 -33.35
C GLN A 6 266.22 -60.40 -32.42
N GLU A 7 266.48 -59.52 -31.45
CA GLU A 7 265.42 -59.13 -30.51
C GLU A 7 264.50 -58.00 -30.98
N TYR A 8 264.95 -57.14 -31.90
CA TYR A 8 264.04 -56.20 -32.58
C TYR A 8 262.92 -56.95 -33.32
N LYS A 9 263.28 -58.11 -33.91
CA LYS A 9 262.34 -58.99 -34.59
C LYS A 9 261.29 -59.59 -33.64
N LYS A 10 261.67 -59.89 -32.39
CA LYS A 10 260.73 -60.31 -31.34
C LYS A 10 259.75 -59.20 -30.96
N LEU A 11 260.20 -57.94 -30.96
CA LEU A 11 259.31 -56.81 -30.62
C LEU A 11 258.26 -56.57 -31.70
N GLU A 12 258.66 -56.72 -32.97
CA GLU A 12 257.76 -56.56 -34.11
C GLU A 12 256.66 -57.63 -34.13
N GLU A 13 257.01 -58.89 -33.89
CA GLU A 13 256.00 -59.97 -33.83
C GLU A 13 254.98 -59.73 -32.70
N LYS A 14 255.44 -59.27 -31.53
CA LYS A 14 254.55 -59.03 -30.38
C LYS A 14 253.60 -57.85 -30.59
N LEU A 15 254.02 -56.85 -31.35
CA LEU A 15 253.17 -55.70 -31.69
C LEU A 15 252.05 -56.10 -32.67
N LEU A 16 252.29 -57.12 -33.50
CA LEU A 16 251.30 -57.64 -34.45
C LEU A 16 250.21 -58.46 -33.75
N GLU A 17 250.57 -59.31 -32.79
CA GLU A 17 249.60 -60.05 -31.94
C GLU A 17 248.64 -59.11 -31.22
N LEU A 18 249.16 -58.05 -30.59
CA LEU A 18 248.36 -57.07 -29.85
C LEU A 18 247.36 -56.32 -30.75
N ARG A 19 247.69 -56.10 -32.02
CA ARG A 19 246.74 -55.53 -32.97
C ARG A 19 245.64 -56.52 -33.37
N GLN A 20 245.96 -57.81 -33.51
CA GLN A 20 244.93 -58.82 -33.80
C GLN A 20 243.98 -59.02 -32.61
N GLU A 21 244.48 -58.98 -31.36
CA GLU A 21 243.64 -59.07 -30.16
C GLU A 21 242.66 -57.88 -30.02
N HIS A 22 243.11 -56.65 -30.28
CA HIS A 22 242.25 -55.46 -30.21
C HIS A 22 241.07 -55.55 -31.18
N THR A 23 241.32 -56.08 -32.38
CA THR A 23 240.29 -56.19 -33.43
C THR A 23 239.21 -57.23 -33.09
N LEU A 24 239.56 -58.30 -32.36
CA LEU A 24 238.60 -59.31 -31.88
C LEU A 24 237.73 -58.77 -30.73
N LEU A 25 238.28 -57.96 -29.85
CA LEU A 25 237.56 -57.36 -28.72
C LEU A 25 236.53 -56.31 -29.16
N GLU A 26 236.86 -55.46 -30.14
CA GLU A 26 235.90 -54.49 -30.70
C GLU A 26 234.68 -55.17 -31.34
N LYS A 27 234.85 -56.36 -31.95
CA LYS A 27 233.74 -57.13 -32.51
C LYS A 27 232.80 -57.66 -31.42
N SER A 28 233.35 -58.17 -30.31
CA SER A 28 232.56 -58.71 -29.18
C SER A 28 231.68 -57.66 -28.48
N VAL A 29 232.19 -56.43 -28.31
CA VAL A 29 231.43 -55.33 -27.67
C VAL A 29 230.19 -54.96 -28.51
N LYS A 30 230.33 -54.96 -29.85
CA LYS A 30 229.24 -54.63 -30.77
C LYS A 30 228.10 -55.66 -30.71
N ASP A 31 228.43 -56.94 -30.67
CA ASP A 31 227.43 -58.02 -30.63
C ASP A 31 226.65 -58.00 -29.30
N LYS A 32 227.31 -57.69 -28.16
CA LYS A 32 226.65 -57.59 -26.84
C LYS A 32 225.71 -56.38 -26.71
N GLN A 33 226.02 -55.25 -27.35
CA GLN A 33 225.14 -54.09 -27.34
C GLN A 33 223.82 -54.35 -28.07
N GLU A 34 223.81 -55.20 -29.10
CA GLU A 34 222.60 -55.47 -29.86
C GLU A 34 221.68 -56.52 -29.21
N GLU A 35 222.23 -57.42 -28.39
CA GLU A 35 221.45 -58.33 -27.52
C GLU A 35 220.65 -57.57 -26.43
N ILE A 36 221.23 -56.49 -25.88
CA ILE A 36 220.58 -55.68 -24.83
C ILE A 36 219.37 -54.93 -25.40
N LYS A 37 219.48 -54.38 -26.61
CA LYS A 37 218.38 -53.67 -27.27
C LYS A 37 217.19 -54.58 -27.59
N THR A 38 217.42 -55.85 -27.91
CA THR A 38 216.34 -56.80 -28.21
C THR A 38 215.56 -57.14 -26.93
N LYS A 39 216.25 -57.49 -25.83
CA LYS A 39 215.59 -57.84 -24.55
C LYS A 39 214.81 -56.69 -23.91
N THR A 40 215.22 -55.44 -24.09
CA THR A 40 214.46 -54.28 -23.58
C THR A 40 213.12 -54.11 -24.30
N ARG A 41 213.03 -54.48 -25.59
CA ARG A 41 211.81 -54.34 -26.39
C ARG A 41 210.73 -55.36 -25.98
N ASP A 42 211.14 -56.59 -25.72
CA ASP A 42 210.21 -57.65 -25.32
C ASP A 42 209.55 -57.37 -23.96
N LEU A 43 210.29 -56.75 -23.03
CA LEU A 43 209.79 -56.43 -21.70
C LEU A 43 208.73 -55.31 -21.70
N GLN A 44 208.82 -54.37 -22.65
CA GLN A 44 207.83 -53.29 -22.80
C GLN A 44 206.49 -53.79 -23.36
N ASN A 45 206.49 -54.81 -24.23
CA ASN A 45 205.25 -55.40 -24.74
C ASN A 45 204.47 -56.15 -23.65
N ALA A 46 205.16 -56.84 -22.73
CA ALA A 46 204.51 -57.54 -21.64
C ALA A 46 203.80 -56.60 -20.64
N ASP A 47 204.34 -55.40 -20.38
CA ASP A 47 203.68 -54.40 -19.51
C ASP A 47 202.38 -53.85 -20.14
N ALA A 48 202.32 -53.76 -21.47
CA ALA A 48 201.16 -53.27 -22.18
C ALA A 48 199.96 -54.24 -22.12
N GLU A 49 200.20 -55.56 -22.25
CA GLU A 49 199.12 -56.57 -22.20
C GLU A 49 198.48 -56.69 -20.80
N LEU A 50 199.27 -56.58 -19.73
CA LEU A 50 198.76 -56.63 -18.35
C LEU A 50 197.81 -55.46 -18.02
N ARG A 51 198.07 -54.27 -18.57
CA ARG A 51 197.19 -53.10 -18.37
C ARG A 51 195.82 -53.27 -19.03
N GLN A 52 195.72 -53.95 -20.18
CA GLN A 52 194.44 -54.20 -20.84
C GLN A 52 193.54 -55.18 -20.06
N LEU A 53 194.11 -56.25 -19.50
CA LEU A 53 193.36 -57.24 -18.72
C LEU A 53 192.75 -56.65 -17.44
N SER A 54 193.48 -55.76 -16.75
CA SER A 54 193.00 -55.09 -15.53
C SER A 54 191.76 -54.23 -15.77
N ASN A 55 191.74 -53.46 -16.87
CA ASN A 55 190.61 -52.60 -17.21
C ASN A 55 189.33 -53.37 -17.56
N SER A 56 189.46 -54.54 -18.22
CA SER A 56 188.30 -55.37 -18.57
C SER A 56 187.59 -55.93 -17.33
N ASN A 57 188.35 -56.32 -16.30
CA ASN A 57 187.78 -56.95 -15.10
C ASN A 57 186.99 -55.96 -14.21
N ILE A 58 187.45 -54.70 -14.13
CA ILE A 58 186.74 -53.64 -13.40
C ILE A 58 185.37 -53.37 -14.02
N ASN A 59 185.27 -53.36 -15.35
CA ASN A 59 184.03 -53.06 -16.06
C ASN A 59 182.95 -54.14 -15.84
N ASN A 60 183.35 -55.41 -15.78
CA ASN A 60 182.44 -56.52 -15.52
C ASN A 60 181.84 -56.48 -14.10
N LYS A 61 182.61 -56.02 -13.09
CA LYS A 61 182.11 -55.88 -11.71
C LYS A 61 180.98 -54.86 -11.61
N ILE A 62 181.14 -53.69 -12.25
CA ILE A 62 180.15 -52.60 -12.25
C ILE A 62 178.82 -53.07 -12.89
N GLN A 63 178.88 -53.88 -13.95
CA GLN A 63 177.66 -54.40 -14.58
C GLN A 63 176.87 -55.36 -13.68
N LEU A 64 177.56 -56.13 -12.83
CA LEU A 64 176.90 -57.10 -11.93
C LEU A 64 176.16 -56.39 -10.79
N GLU A 65 176.78 -55.37 -10.18
CA GLU A 65 176.18 -54.58 -9.10
C GLU A 65 174.88 -53.90 -9.56
N ASN A 66 174.85 -53.36 -10.78
CA ASN A 66 173.64 -52.75 -11.35
C ASN A 66 172.47 -53.73 -11.56
N LYS A 67 172.73 -55.01 -11.85
CA LYS A 67 171.66 -56.01 -12.02
C LYS A 67 171.04 -56.42 -10.69
N ILE A 68 171.83 -56.45 -9.61
CA ILE A 68 171.34 -56.79 -8.26
C ILE A 68 170.36 -55.71 -7.76
N SER A 69 170.67 -54.42 -7.95
CA SER A 69 169.78 -53.33 -7.55
C SER A 69 168.40 -53.40 -8.23
N LYS A 70 168.36 -53.74 -9.53
CA LYS A 70 167.08 -53.91 -10.26
C LYS A 70 166.22 -55.08 -9.75
N LEU A 71 166.85 -56.15 -9.26
CA LEU A 71 166.13 -57.31 -8.74
C LEU A 71 165.38 -56.95 -7.44
N ILE A 72 166.04 -56.25 -6.53
CA ILE A 72 165.48 -55.82 -5.23
C ILE A 72 164.27 -54.90 -5.43
N GLU A 73 164.34 -53.97 -6.38
CA GLU A 73 163.22 -53.07 -6.71
C GLU A 73 161.99 -53.84 -7.23
N THR A 74 162.22 -54.93 -7.97
CA THR A 74 161.14 -55.75 -8.53
C THR A 74 160.41 -56.55 -7.44
N GLU A 75 161.12 -57.07 -6.44
CA GLU A 75 160.52 -57.80 -5.31
C GLU A 75 159.62 -56.90 -4.45
N GLN A 76 160.01 -55.64 -4.21
CA GLN A 76 159.17 -54.67 -3.49
C GLN A 76 157.85 -54.39 -4.22
N ASN A 77 157.89 -54.28 -5.55
CA ASN A 77 156.69 -54.04 -6.35
C ASN A 77 155.69 -55.21 -6.29
N ILE A 78 156.17 -56.46 -6.29
CA ILE A 78 155.32 -57.65 -6.17
C ILE A 78 154.57 -57.67 -4.83
N SER A 79 155.26 -57.32 -3.73
CA SER A 79 154.65 -57.24 -2.40
C SER A 79 153.52 -56.21 -2.34
N ASN A 80 153.72 -55.03 -2.94
CA ASN A 80 152.71 -53.98 -2.99
C ASN A 80 151.45 -54.39 -3.77
N TYR A 81 151.59 -55.08 -4.90
CA TYR A 81 150.42 -55.54 -5.67
C TYR A 81 149.62 -56.62 -4.94
N LYS A 82 150.28 -57.50 -4.18
CA LYS A 82 149.61 -58.53 -3.40
C LYS A 82 148.68 -57.93 -2.33
N ASN A 83 149.11 -56.87 -1.66
CA ASN A 83 148.30 -56.15 -0.68
C ASN A 83 147.08 -55.48 -1.31
N LYS A 84 147.24 -54.82 -2.48
CA LYS A 84 146.12 -54.21 -3.22
C LYS A 84 145.05 -55.23 -3.62
N ILE A 85 145.44 -56.43 -4.03
CA ILE A 85 144.48 -57.49 -4.38
C ILE A 85 143.63 -57.90 -3.17
N SER A 86 144.26 -58.03 -2.00
CA SER A 86 143.55 -58.40 -0.77
C SER A 86 142.55 -57.33 -0.33
N GLU A 87 142.87 -56.04 -0.49
CA GLU A 87 141.94 -54.94 -0.19
C GLU A 87 140.71 -54.95 -1.11
N ILE A 88 140.91 -55.15 -2.42
CA ILE A 88 139.80 -55.18 -3.40
C ILE A 88 138.84 -56.33 -3.11
N GLN A 89 139.35 -57.50 -2.73
CA GLN A 89 138.52 -58.66 -2.39
C GLN A 89 137.60 -58.39 -1.18
N MET A 90 138.08 -57.66 -0.16
CA MET A 90 137.25 -57.26 0.97
C MET A 90 136.16 -56.24 0.57
N GLN A 91 136.46 -55.30 -0.32
CA GLN A 91 135.48 -54.33 -0.81
C GLN A 91 134.34 -55.00 -1.57
N ILE A 92 134.64 -55.99 -2.42
CA ILE A 92 133.63 -56.75 -3.18
C ILE A 92 132.69 -57.50 -2.23
N ALA A 93 133.21 -58.14 -1.19
CA ALA A 93 132.39 -58.86 -0.21
C ALA A 93 131.43 -57.92 0.55
N SER A 94 131.89 -56.72 0.92
CA SER A 94 131.06 -55.70 1.58
C SER A 94 129.91 -55.24 0.69
N LEU A 95 130.21 -54.88 -0.57
CA LEU A 95 129.22 -54.39 -1.53
C LEU A 95 128.15 -55.45 -1.85
N SER A 96 128.54 -56.73 -1.92
CA SER A 96 127.58 -57.81 -2.18
C SER A 96 126.56 -57.97 -1.04
N LYS A 97 126.99 -57.82 0.21
CA LYS A 97 126.12 -57.88 1.39
C LYS A 97 125.18 -56.68 1.48
N GLU A 98 125.68 -55.50 1.11
CA GLU A 98 124.89 -54.27 1.06
C GLU A 98 123.79 -54.35 0.00
N LYS A 99 124.11 -54.86 -1.20
CA LYS A 99 123.14 -55.13 -2.26
C LYS A 99 122.00 -56.06 -1.79
N GLU A 100 122.33 -57.16 -1.13
CA GLU A 100 121.32 -58.13 -0.68
C GLU A 100 120.41 -57.56 0.41
N THR A 101 120.96 -56.73 1.30
CA THR A 101 120.20 -56.04 2.35
C THR A 101 119.25 -54.99 1.75
N ALA A 102 119.71 -54.21 0.78
CA ALA A 102 118.89 -53.25 0.06
C ALA A 102 117.73 -53.92 -0.68
N LEU A 103 117.99 -55.07 -1.34
CA LEU A 103 116.96 -55.81 -2.08
C LEU A 103 115.84 -56.33 -1.16
N LYS A 104 116.19 -56.86 0.02
CA LYS A 104 115.21 -57.30 1.02
C LYS A 104 114.36 -56.15 1.53
N ASN A 105 114.96 -54.98 1.76
CA ASN A 105 114.23 -53.81 2.23
C ASN A 105 113.20 -53.31 1.19
N VAL A 106 113.61 -53.20 -0.08
CA VAL A 106 112.71 -52.80 -1.17
C VAL A 106 111.56 -53.80 -1.34
N THR A 107 111.84 -55.10 -1.24
CA THR A 107 110.79 -56.14 -1.33
C THR A 107 109.77 -56.02 -0.21
N SER A 108 110.20 -55.70 1.01
CA SER A 108 109.31 -55.45 2.15
C SER A 108 108.44 -54.20 1.93
N GLN A 109 109.04 -53.11 1.44
CA GLN A 109 108.32 -51.86 1.15
C GLN A 109 107.26 -52.04 0.06
N ILE A 110 107.55 -52.84 -0.98
CA ILE A 110 106.56 -53.17 -2.02
C ILE A 110 105.36 -53.90 -1.40
N GLY A 111 105.60 -54.90 -0.56
CA GLY A 111 104.51 -55.64 0.12
C GLY A 111 103.66 -54.74 1.02
N GLU A 112 104.28 -53.79 1.73
CA GLU A 112 103.54 -52.80 2.55
C GLU A 112 102.68 -51.86 1.68
N ILE A 113 103.20 -51.41 0.54
CA ILE A 113 102.47 -50.53 -0.38
C ILE A 113 101.29 -51.27 -1.02
N GLU A 114 101.47 -52.54 -1.43
CA GLU A 114 100.39 -53.36 -1.98
C GLU A 114 99.25 -53.53 -0.97
N GLN A 115 99.57 -53.79 0.29
CA GLN A 115 98.58 -53.90 1.35
C GLN A 115 97.84 -52.57 1.60
N GLN A 116 98.55 -51.44 1.56
CA GLN A 116 97.94 -50.11 1.67
C GLN A 116 97.00 -49.81 0.50
N LEU A 117 97.38 -50.20 -0.72
CA LEU A 117 96.57 -50.03 -1.93
C LEU A 117 95.27 -50.83 -1.84
N GLU A 118 95.35 -52.08 -1.35
CA GLU A 118 94.18 -52.94 -1.20
C GLU A 118 93.21 -52.40 -0.13
N GLN A 119 93.73 -51.89 0.99
CA GLN A 119 92.93 -51.20 2.00
C GLN A 119 92.29 -49.90 1.46
N ALA A 120 93.02 -49.13 0.65
CA ALA A 120 92.50 -47.92 0.03
C ALA A 120 91.37 -48.24 -0.96
N ASN A 121 91.53 -49.27 -1.79
CA ASN A 121 90.50 -49.73 -2.71
C ASN A 121 89.25 -50.23 -1.98
N ALA A 122 89.41 -50.99 -0.89
CA ALA A 122 88.27 -51.44 -0.09
C ALA A 122 87.51 -50.26 0.54
N LYS A 123 88.22 -49.22 1.00
CA LYS A 123 87.60 -47.97 1.50
C LYS A 123 86.88 -47.21 0.39
N LEU A 124 87.44 -47.18 -0.82
CA LEU A 124 86.84 -46.51 -1.97
C LEU A 124 85.53 -47.19 -2.42
N ILE A 125 85.51 -48.53 -2.44
CA ILE A 125 84.29 -49.30 -2.75
C ILE A 125 83.18 -48.96 -1.74
N LYS A 126 83.48 -48.99 -0.44
CA LYS A 126 82.52 -48.62 0.61
C LYS A 126 82.07 -47.17 0.53
N ALA A 127 82.96 -46.25 0.15
CA ALA A 127 82.60 -44.86 -0.07
C ALA A 127 81.62 -44.72 -1.25
N ASN A 128 81.85 -45.44 -2.36
CA ASN A 128 80.93 -45.46 -3.50
C ASN A 128 79.56 -46.06 -3.16
N GLU A 129 79.52 -47.12 -2.36
CA GLU A 129 78.26 -47.69 -1.86
C GLU A 129 77.48 -46.65 -1.03
N THR A 130 78.16 -45.98 -0.09
CA THR A 130 77.57 -44.89 0.72
C THR A 130 77.07 -43.73 -0.15
N ILE A 131 77.83 -43.33 -1.18
CA ILE A 131 77.44 -42.26 -2.11
C ILE A 131 76.14 -42.65 -2.82
N ASN A 132 76.03 -43.89 -3.31
CA ASN A 132 74.85 -44.36 -4.01
C ASN A 132 73.61 -44.42 -3.09
N GLU A 133 73.79 -44.83 -1.82
CA GLU A 133 72.72 -44.77 -0.82
C GLU A 133 72.26 -43.33 -0.53
N LEU A 134 73.21 -42.39 -0.44
CA LEU A 134 72.91 -40.97 -0.25
C LEU A 134 72.21 -40.37 -1.46
N GLU A 135 72.59 -40.74 -2.68
CA GLU A 135 71.92 -40.30 -3.92
C GLU A 135 70.45 -40.77 -3.93
N GLN A 136 70.19 -42.02 -3.55
CA GLN A 136 68.82 -42.54 -3.42
C GLN A 136 68.03 -41.84 -2.31
N ALA A 137 68.66 -41.52 -1.18
CA ALA A 137 68.03 -40.77 -0.10
C ALA A 137 67.69 -39.33 -0.55
N ILE A 138 68.59 -38.67 -1.28
CA ILE A 138 68.36 -37.34 -1.84
C ILE A 138 67.18 -37.37 -2.81
N GLU A 139 67.06 -38.39 -3.65
CA GLU A 139 65.97 -38.47 -4.62
C GLU A 139 64.61 -38.66 -3.93
N LYS A 140 64.55 -39.51 -2.89
CA LYS A 140 63.35 -39.65 -2.05
C LYS A 140 62.99 -38.33 -1.34
N ILE A 141 63.98 -37.57 -0.88
CA ILE A 141 63.76 -36.25 -0.27
C ILE A 141 63.21 -35.26 -1.29
N LYS A 142 63.70 -35.26 -2.54
CA LYS A 142 63.17 -34.41 -3.61
C LYS A 142 61.72 -34.75 -3.94
N GLU A 143 61.40 -36.03 -4.10
CA GLU A 143 60.01 -36.47 -4.34
C GLU A 143 59.09 -36.06 -3.19
N ASN A 144 59.50 -36.27 -1.94
CA ASN A 144 58.73 -35.84 -0.78
C ASN A 144 58.55 -34.32 -0.72
N LYS A 145 59.58 -33.54 -1.09
CA LYS A 145 59.48 -32.09 -1.16
C LYS A 145 58.43 -31.67 -2.18
N VAL A 146 58.45 -32.23 -3.38
CA VAL A 146 57.47 -31.95 -4.45
C VAL A 146 56.05 -32.30 -3.97
N ASN A 147 55.87 -33.46 -3.35
CA ASN A 147 54.56 -33.86 -2.81
C ASN A 147 54.06 -32.90 -1.73
N LYS A 148 54.93 -32.44 -0.83
CA LYS A 148 54.59 -31.46 0.20
C LYS A 148 54.28 -30.08 -0.38
N GLU A 149 54.95 -29.69 -1.46
CA GLU A 149 54.66 -28.45 -2.20
C GLU A 149 53.28 -28.50 -2.86
N LEU A 150 52.91 -29.64 -3.46
CA LEU A 150 51.57 -29.86 -4.01
C LEU A 150 50.49 -29.86 -2.92
N GLU A 151 50.74 -30.51 -1.78
CA GLU A 151 49.83 -30.50 -0.62
C GLU A 151 49.62 -29.07 -0.09
N SER A 152 50.68 -28.27 -0.01
CA SER A 152 50.61 -26.85 0.39
C SER A 152 49.82 -26.01 -0.62
N GLN A 153 50.01 -26.23 -1.93
CA GLN A 153 49.26 -25.52 -2.96
C GLN A 153 47.76 -25.83 -2.90
N GLU A 154 47.41 -27.10 -2.65
CA GLU A 154 46.01 -27.51 -2.50
C GLU A 154 45.38 -26.91 -1.23
N LEU A 155 46.10 -26.87 -0.11
CA LEU A 155 45.65 -26.19 1.10
C LEU A 155 45.44 -24.69 0.87
N ASP A 156 46.35 -24.02 0.17
CA ASP A 156 46.20 -22.60 -0.21
C ASP A 156 44.99 -22.36 -1.11
N ARG A 157 44.68 -23.30 -2.00
CA ARG A 157 43.48 -23.25 -2.86
C ARG A 157 42.21 -23.37 -2.02
N GLN A 158 42.16 -24.35 -1.12
CA GLN A 158 41.01 -24.54 -0.21
C GLN A 158 40.82 -23.35 0.72
N LEU A 159 41.90 -22.76 1.22
CA LEU A 159 41.86 -21.60 2.09
C LEU A 159 41.34 -20.35 1.35
N ARG A 160 41.75 -20.16 0.09
CA ARG A 160 41.19 -19.13 -0.80
C ARG A 160 39.70 -19.34 -1.06
N GLU A 161 39.27 -20.57 -1.35
CA GLU A 161 37.85 -20.89 -1.53
C GLU A 161 37.03 -20.64 -0.27
N LYS A 162 37.53 -21.03 0.90
CA LYS A 162 36.86 -20.81 2.18
C LYS A 162 36.76 -19.32 2.53
N ASN A 163 37.80 -18.54 2.26
CA ASN A 163 37.75 -17.09 2.42
C ASN A 163 36.74 -16.44 1.47
N ALA A 164 36.68 -16.87 0.21
CA ALA A 164 35.66 -16.40 -0.73
C ALA A 164 34.23 -16.75 -0.28
N GLN A 165 34.03 -17.96 0.27
CA GLN A 165 32.74 -18.35 0.87
C GLN A 165 32.39 -17.47 2.07
N LEU A 166 33.36 -17.17 2.94
CA LEU A 166 33.17 -16.31 4.11
C LEU A 166 32.72 -14.89 3.71
N GLU A 167 33.36 -14.29 2.70
CA GLU A 167 32.99 -12.95 2.23
C GLU A 167 31.60 -12.91 1.59
N ARG A 168 31.20 -13.96 0.86
CA ARG A 168 29.83 -14.10 0.37
C ARG A 168 28.82 -14.14 1.53
N LEU A 169 29.09 -14.96 2.55
CA LEU A 169 28.23 -15.07 3.73
C LEU A 169 28.15 -13.77 4.54
N LYS A 170 29.25 -13.00 4.65
CA LYS A 170 29.22 -11.65 5.26
C LYS A 170 28.31 -10.70 4.50
N THR A 171 28.44 -10.69 3.17
CA THR A 171 27.61 -9.84 2.30
C THR A 171 26.13 -10.23 2.42
N GLU A 172 25.84 -11.53 2.49
CA GLU A 172 24.48 -12.04 2.66
C GLU A 172 23.89 -11.67 4.04
N LYS A 173 24.69 -11.80 5.10
CA LYS A 173 24.33 -11.34 6.46
C LYS A 173 23.97 -9.84 6.48
N GLU A 174 24.74 -9.00 5.80
CA GLU A 174 24.45 -7.55 5.71
C GLU A 174 23.14 -7.27 4.96
N LYS A 175 22.87 -8.00 3.86
CA LYS A 175 21.59 -7.91 3.16
C LYS A 175 20.41 -8.31 4.05
N PHE A 176 20.56 -9.38 4.85
CA PHE A 176 19.54 -9.78 5.81
C PHE A 176 19.33 -8.73 6.90
N LEU A 177 20.40 -8.14 7.45
CA LEU A 177 20.30 -7.06 8.45
C LEU A 177 19.54 -5.84 7.90
N GLN A 178 19.86 -5.41 6.68
CA GLN A 178 19.13 -4.32 6.02
C GLN A 178 17.65 -4.65 5.80
N SER A 179 17.35 -5.90 5.42
CA SER A 179 15.97 -6.36 5.24
C SER A 179 15.19 -6.39 6.56
N ILE A 180 15.81 -6.87 7.64
CA ILE A 180 15.24 -6.85 9.00
C ILE A 180 14.96 -5.41 9.43
N GLN A 181 15.87 -4.47 9.18
CA GLN A 181 15.68 -3.07 9.53
C GLN A 181 14.48 -2.45 8.79
N LYS A 182 14.37 -2.69 7.46
CA LYS A 182 13.21 -2.25 6.67
C LYS A 182 11.90 -2.84 7.19
N LEU A 183 11.89 -4.13 7.55
CA LEU A 183 10.73 -4.79 8.13
C LEU A 183 10.33 -4.22 9.49
N ARG A 184 11.31 -3.88 10.35
CA ARG A 184 11.05 -3.21 11.64
C ARG A 184 10.40 -1.84 11.44
N THR A 185 10.90 -1.02 10.52
CA THR A 185 10.28 0.28 10.21
C THR A 185 8.87 0.10 9.67
N LYS A 186 8.65 -0.86 8.76
CA LYS A 186 7.32 -1.17 8.23
C LYS A 186 6.36 -1.62 9.33
N LYS A 187 6.82 -2.47 10.26
CA LYS A 187 6.04 -2.91 11.43
C LYS A 187 5.64 -1.71 12.28
N SER A 188 6.58 -0.83 12.64
CA SER A 188 6.31 0.37 13.44
C SER A 188 5.26 1.27 12.80
N ASN A 189 5.36 1.50 11.48
CA ASN A 189 4.40 2.33 10.76
C ASN A 189 3.00 1.68 10.73
N LEU A 190 2.93 0.37 10.57
CA LEU A 190 1.66 -0.36 10.61
C LEU A 190 1.02 -0.32 11.99
N GLU A 191 1.81 -0.44 13.06
CA GLU A 191 1.33 -0.30 14.44
C GLU A 191 0.76 1.11 14.70
N GLN A 192 1.43 2.16 14.21
CA GLN A 192 0.93 3.53 14.31
C GLN A 192 -0.38 3.72 13.53
N ASN A 193 -0.46 3.23 12.28
CA ASN A 193 -1.68 3.31 11.48
C ASN A 193 -2.84 2.54 12.12
N LEU A 194 -2.57 1.39 12.74
CA LEU A 194 -3.59 0.61 13.44
C LEU A 194 -4.16 1.39 14.62
N GLU A 195 -3.31 2.08 15.38
CA GLU A 195 -3.73 2.90 16.51
C GLU A 195 -4.57 4.10 16.06
N GLU A 196 -4.19 4.73 14.95
CA GLU A 196 -4.94 5.83 14.36
C GLU A 196 -6.34 5.38 13.90
N VAL A 197 -6.44 4.20 13.27
CA VAL A 197 -7.71 3.58 12.89
C VAL A 197 -8.56 3.24 14.11
N ARG A 198 -7.98 2.72 15.19
CA ARG A 198 -8.71 2.45 16.45
C ARG A 198 -9.33 3.72 17.01
N ASN A 199 -8.55 4.79 17.13
CA ASN A 199 -9.04 6.08 17.65
C ASN A 199 -10.17 6.65 16.77
N GLN A 200 -10.05 6.55 15.45
CA GLN A 200 -11.13 6.96 14.54
C GLN A 200 -12.39 6.10 14.71
N ASN A 201 -12.23 4.82 14.98
CA ASN A 201 -13.36 3.91 15.16
C ASN A 201 -14.08 4.17 16.49
N GLU A 202 -13.35 4.44 17.58
CA GLU A 202 -13.93 4.85 18.86
C GLU A 202 -14.74 6.14 18.74
N LEU A 203 -14.24 7.14 18.00
CA LEU A 203 -14.96 8.39 17.73
C LEU A 203 -16.27 8.13 16.96
N LYS A 204 -16.23 7.29 15.93
CA LYS A 204 -17.42 6.92 15.16
C LYS A 204 -18.43 6.13 15.98
N GLU A 205 -17.99 5.22 16.86
CA GLU A 205 -18.88 4.51 17.77
C GLU A 205 -19.58 5.47 18.74
N GLN A 206 -18.88 6.49 19.23
CA GLN A 206 -19.48 7.50 20.09
C GLN A 206 -20.51 8.35 19.32
N GLU A 207 -20.17 8.80 18.11
CA GLU A 207 -21.11 9.53 17.24
C GLU A 207 -22.37 8.70 16.93
N LEU A 208 -22.21 7.40 16.70
CA LEU A 208 -23.33 6.49 16.45
C LEU A 208 -24.24 6.35 17.68
N LYS A 209 -23.67 6.27 18.89
CA LYS A 209 -24.45 6.28 20.15
C LYS A 209 -25.23 7.58 20.32
N ASP A 210 -24.61 8.72 20.02
CA ASP A 210 -25.27 10.02 20.13
C ASP A 210 -26.43 10.14 19.13
N LYS A 211 -26.23 9.69 17.88
CA LYS A 211 -27.28 9.65 16.86
C LYS A 211 -28.40 8.68 17.20
N GLN A 212 -28.10 7.53 17.80
CA GLN A 212 -29.14 6.61 18.27
C GLN A 212 -30.00 7.26 19.38
N SER A 213 -29.38 7.97 20.31
CA SER A 213 -30.10 8.69 21.37
C SER A 213 -31.00 9.81 20.81
N GLU A 214 -30.53 10.52 19.78
CA GLU A 214 -31.31 11.53 19.05
C GLU A 214 -32.52 10.90 18.34
N TYR A 215 -32.32 9.77 17.66
CA TYR A 215 -33.39 9.00 17.02
C TYR A 215 -34.44 8.53 18.02
N ASP A 216 -34.03 8.00 19.17
CA ASP A 216 -34.96 7.51 20.20
C ASP A 216 -35.79 8.65 20.81
N LYS A 217 -35.23 9.86 20.92
CA LYS A 217 -35.98 11.07 21.32
C LYS A 217 -37.02 11.45 20.26
N LEU A 218 -36.61 11.51 19.00
CA LEU A 218 -37.49 11.87 17.90
C LEU A 218 -38.63 10.85 17.72
N SER A 219 -38.34 9.56 17.84
CA SER A 219 -39.34 8.49 17.77
C SER A 219 -40.39 8.61 18.88
N ARG A 220 -39.98 8.95 20.11
CA ARG A 220 -40.91 9.18 21.22
C ARG A 220 -41.80 10.39 20.96
N GLU A 221 -41.25 11.48 20.44
CA GLU A 221 -42.02 12.67 20.10
C GLU A 221 -43.02 12.40 18.97
N TYR A 222 -42.61 11.63 17.94
CA TYR A 222 -43.51 11.18 16.88
C TYR A 222 -44.69 10.37 17.43
N MET A 223 -44.44 9.43 18.34
CA MET A 223 -45.51 8.66 18.99
C MET A 223 -46.46 9.56 19.76
N ARG A 224 -45.94 10.55 20.51
CA ARG A 224 -46.74 11.52 21.27
C ARG A 224 -47.64 12.34 20.36
N LEU A 225 -47.09 12.87 19.27
CA LEU A 225 -47.84 13.66 18.28
C LEU A 225 -48.89 12.82 17.56
N ASN A 226 -48.58 11.58 17.21
CA ASN A 226 -49.55 10.68 16.58
C ASN A 226 -50.73 10.36 17.52
N SER A 227 -50.46 10.11 18.81
CA SER A 227 -51.51 9.94 19.82
C SER A 227 -52.38 11.18 19.96
N LEU A 228 -51.78 12.38 19.99
CA LEU A 228 -52.52 13.65 20.04
C LEU A 228 -53.41 13.82 18.80
N ARG A 229 -52.92 13.48 17.61
CA ARG A 229 -53.72 13.51 16.37
C ARG A 229 -54.94 12.60 16.45
N ILE A 230 -54.80 11.40 17.02
CA ILE A 230 -55.93 10.46 17.20
C ILE A 230 -56.99 11.08 18.10
N VAL A 231 -56.59 11.68 19.24
CA VAL A 231 -57.51 12.34 20.17
C VAL A 231 -58.24 13.50 19.48
N LEU A 232 -57.51 14.40 18.81
CA LEU A 232 -58.11 15.54 18.10
C LEU A 232 -59.08 15.10 17.00
N ASN A 233 -58.77 14.02 16.26
CA ASN A 233 -59.69 13.47 15.28
C ASN A 233 -60.98 12.92 15.91
N GLY A 234 -60.88 12.34 17.11
CA GLY A 234 -62.04 11.95 17.91
C GLY A 234 -62.90 13.15 18.27
N GLU A 235 -62.29 14.21 18.81
CA GLU A 235 -63.00 15.46 19.15
C GLU A 235 -63.69 16.09 17.93
N ILE A 236 -63.02 16.12 16.77
CA ILE A 236 -63.61 16.61 15.52
C ILE A 236 -64.83 15.76 15.12
N SER A 237 -64.75 14.45 15.25
CA SER A 237 -65.87 13.54 14.96
C SER A 237 -67.06 13.83 15.88
N ASP A 238 -66.81 13.99 17.18
CA ASP A 238 -67.86 14.28 18.15
C ASP A 238 -68.52 15.63 17.89
N LEU A 239 -67.73 16.68 17.63
CA LEU A 239 -68.24 18.00 17.26
C LEU A 239 -69.04 17.96 15.94
N THR A 240 -68.59 17.17 14.96
CA THR A 240 -69.31 16.99 13.69
C THR A 240 -70.68 16.37 13.92
N ASN A 241 -70.77 15.36 14.79
CA ASN A 241 -72.04 14.73 15.16
C ASN A 241 -72.94 15.71 15.92
N GLU A 242 -72.40 16.53 16.82
CA GLU A 242 -73.16 17.55 17.55
C GLU A 242 -73.74 18.60 16.59
N ILE A 243 -72.95 19.06 15.61
CA ILE A 243 -73.42 19.98 14.56
C ILE A 243 -74.55 19.35 13.74
N ALA A 244 -74.41 18.08 13.35
CA ALA A 244 -75.45 17.36 12.61
C ALA A 244 -76.75 17.28 13.42
N ALA A 245 -76.67 16.95 14.70
CA ALA A 245 -77.83 16.92 15.59
C ALA A 245 -78.49 18.29 15.74
N LYS A 246 -77.70 19.36 15.94
CA LYS A 246 -78.22 20.74 16.01
C LYS A 246 -78.88 21.18 14.71
N ASN A 247 -78.34 20.80 13.55
CA ASN A 247 -78.94 21.09 12.25
C ASN A 247 -80.30 20.42 12.05
N ILE A 248 -80.48 19.19 12.55
CA ILE A 248 -81.78 18.52 12.55
C ILE A 248 -82.79 19.32 13.40
N ILE A 249 -82.40 19.72 14.61
CA ILE A 249 -83.24 20.53 15.50
C ILE A 249 -83.64 21.86 14.83
N LEU A 250 -82.68 22.57 14.22
CA LEU A 250 -82.95 23.82 13.49
C LEU A 250 -83.95 23.61 12.35
N ARG A 251 -83.81 22.53 11.59
CA ARG A 251 -84.73 22.20 10.50
C ARG A 251 -86.15 21.95 11.00
N ASP A 252 -86.30 21.28 12.13
CA ASP A 252 -87.62 21.00 12.71
C ASP A 252 -88.25 22.25 13.33
N LEU A 253 -87.45 23.11 13.95
CA LEU A 253 -87.89 24.44 14.40
C LEU A 253 -88.34 25.33 13.23
N ASP A 254 -87.61 25.34 12.11
CA ASP A 254 -88.01 26.10 10.90
C ASP A 254 -89.36 25.61 10.34
N LYS A 255 -89.59 24.29 10.30
CA LYS A 255 -90.89 23.72 9.92
C LYS A 255 -92.00 24.16 10.89
N ALA A 256 -91.73 24.10 12.20
CA ALA A 256 -92.70 24.50 13.22
C ALA A 256 -93.06 25.99 13.10
N LEU A 257 -92.06 26.84 12.87
CA LEU A 257 -92.26 28.29 12.68
C LEU A 257 -93.06 28.61 11.42
N LYS A 258 -92.78 27.92 10.29
CA LYS A 258 -93.58 28.03 9.08
C LYS A 258 -95.04 27.66 9.32
N LYS A 259 -95.29 26.55 10.03
CA LYS A 259 -96.64 26.13 10.39
C LYS A 259 -97.35 27.18 11.27
N GLN A 260 -96.69 27.66 12.32
CA GLN A 260 -97.24 28.70 13.19
C GLN A 260 -97.55 29.98 12.43
N LYS A 261 -96.72 30.37 11.45
CA LYS A 261 -96.98 31.52 10.59
C LYS A 261 -98.26 31.32 9.76
N THR A 262 -98.43 30.15 9.14
CA THR A 262 -99.65 29.82 8.39
C THR A 262 -100.88 29.78 9.30
N ASP A 263 -100.76 29.21 10.51
CA ASP A 263 -101.84 29.18 11.50
C ASP A 263 -102.23 30.60 11.92
N LEU A 264 -101.26 31.50 12.12
CA LEU A 264 -101.49 32.91 12.45
C LEU A 264 -102.16 33.67 11.30
N GLU A 265 -101.74 33.45 10.05
CA GLU A 265 -102.37 34.03 8.86
C GLU A 265 -103.84 33.59 8.75
N SER A 266 -104.12 32.30 8.96
CA SER A 266 -105.48 31.76 9.01
C SER A 266 -106.31 32.40 10.11
N LEU A 267 -105.77 32.50 11.32
CA LEU A 267 -106.46 33.11 12.46
C LEU A 267 -106.72 34.61 12.23
N THR A 268 -105.78 35.32 11.60
CA THR A 268 -105.93 36.73 11.22
C THR A 268 -107.06 36.91 10.21
N ASN A 269 -107.16 36.01 9.22
CA ASN A 269 -108.26 36.03 8.25
C ASN A 269 -109.61 35.74 8.92
N GLN A 270 -109.66 34.77 9.84
CA GLN A 270 -110.86 34.50 10.63
C GLN A 270 -111.28 35.71 11.48
N TYR A 271 -110.33 36.35 12.17
CA TYR A 271 -110.56 37.56 12.93
C TYR A 271 -111.13 38.70 12.05
N ASN A 272 -110.55 38.93 10.88
CA ASN A 272 -111.02 39.95 9.94
C ASN A 272 -112.46 39.66 9.47
N SER A 273 -112.78 38.39 9.17
CA SER A 273 -114.13 37.98 8.80
C SER A 273 -115.13 38.19 9.94
N ILE A 274 -114.78 37.81 11.17
CA ILE A 274 -115.61 38.05 12.36
C ILE A 274 -115.83 39.55 12.57
N LYS A 275 -114.76 40.36 12.46
CA LYS A 275 -114.85 41.82 12.58
C LYS A 275 -115.77 42.43 11.52
N GLN A 276 -115.69 41.96 10.28
CA GLN A 276 -116.58 42.41 9.21
C GLN A 276 -118.04 42.03 9.51
N ASN A 277 -118.30 40.78 9.91
CA ASN A 277 -119.63 40.33 10.30
C ASN A 277 -120.20 41.14 11.47
N LEU A 278 -119.37 41.46 12.48
CA LEU A 278 -119.76 42.30 13.60
C LEU A 278 -120.16 43.71 13.13
N ASN A 279 -119.37 44.32 12.25
CA ASN A 279 -119.71 45.62 11.67
C ASN A 279 -121.03 45.58 10.89
N THR A 280 -121.27 44.52 10.11
CA THR A 280 -122.55 44.33 9.41
C THR A 280 -123.71 44.20 10.39
N LYS A 281 -123.56 43.43 11.48
CA LYS A 281 -124.58 43.32 12.53
C LYS A 281 -124.81 44.62 13.29
N GLN A 282 -123.76 45.41 13.51
CA GLN A 282 -123.88 46.73 14.11
C GLN A 282 -124.70 47.68 13.22
N GLN A 283 -124.45 47.69 11.90
CA GLN A 283 -125.25 48.46 10.94
C GLN A 283 -126.71 48.01 10.89
N GLU A 284 -126.96 46.70 10.88
CA GLU A 284 -128.32 46.14 10.97
C GLU A 284 -129.03 46.62 12.25
N LEU A 285 -128.32 46.64 13.38
CA LEU A 285 -128.86 47.11 14.67
C LEU A 285 -129.17 48.61 14.65
N GLU A 286 -128.29 49.43 14.10
CA GLU A 286 -128.51 50.88 13.94
C GLU A 286 -129.73 51.16 13.05
N GLN A 287 -129.90 50.39 11.97
CA GLN A 287 -131.07 50.47 11.11
C GLN A 287 -132.34 50.08 11.87
N LYS A 288 -132.32 48.99 12.64
CA LYS A 288 -133.44 48.56 13.49
C LYS A 288 -133.77 49.56 14.60
N ASN A 289 -132.77 50.19 15.22
CA ASN A 289 -132.98 51.26 16.19
C ASN A 289 -133.59 52.50 15.54
N SER A 290 -133.17 52.85 14.32
CA SER A 290 -133.77 53.95 13.55
C SER A 290 -135.24 53.65 13.22
N GLU A 291 -135.55 52.42 12.80
CA GLU A 291 -136.93 51.96 12.60
C GLU A 291 -137.75 52.02 13.90
N LEU A 292 -137.18 51.60 15.04
CA LEU A 292 -137.82 51.66 16.35
C LEU A 292 -138.11 53.12 16.77
N LEU A 293 -137.16 54.03 16.53
CA LEU A 293 -137.31 55.45 16.85
C LEU A 293 -138.39 56.10 15.99
N MET A 294 -138.46 55.75 14.69
CA MET A 294 -139.56 56.14 13.80
C MET A 294 -140.91 55.62 14.31
N LEU A 295 -140.99 54.34 14.68
CA LEU A 295 -142.20 53.75 15.27
C LEU A 295 -142.58 54.41 16.60
N SER A 296 -141.59 54.76 17.44
CA SER A 296 -141.80 55.47 18.70
C SER A 296 -142.32 56.89 18.48
N ASN A 297 -141.80 57.59 17.48
CA ASN A 297 -142.30 58.91 17.07
C ASN A 297 -143.73 58.81 16.53
N GLN A 298 -144.00 57.82 15.67
CA GLN A 298 -145.35 57.53 15.20
C GLN A 298 -146.30 57.21 16.36
N LYS A 299 -145.85 56.43 17.34
CA LYS A 299 -146.62 56.15 18.56
C LYS A 299 -146.89 57.44 19.34
N SER A 300 -145.89 58.30 19.53
CA SER A 300 -146.03 59.58 20.23
C SER A 300 -146.97 60.55 19.49
N GLU A 301 -146.88 60.62 18.16
CA GLU A 301 -147.82 61.38 17.32
C GLU A 301 -149.24 60.82 17.44
N LEU A 302 -149.40 59.49 17.42
CA LEU A 302 -150.70 58.85 17.64
C LEU A 302 -151.23 59.09 19.05
N GLU A 303 -150.39 59.05 20.09
CA GLU A 303 -150.76 59.38 21.47
C GLU A 303 -151.16 60.85 21.60
N THR A 304 -150.46 61.75 20.91
CA THR A 304 -150.80 63.18 20.83
C THR A 304 -152.11 63.40 20.07
N ASN A 305 -152.31 62.69 18.96
CA ASN A 305 -153.56 62.71 18.20
C ASN A 305 -154.71 62.14 19.02
N ILE A 306 -154.51 61.05 19.77
CA ILE A 306 -155.50 60.50 20.70
C ILE A 306 -155.77 61.50 21.81
N THR A 307 -154.77 62.16 22.38
CA THR A 307 -154.96 63.18 23.43
C THR A 307 -155.72 64.39 22.88
N SER A 308 -155.39 64.83 21.66
CA SER A 308 -156.10 65.89 20.95
C SER A 308 -157.55 65.50 20.63
N LEU A 309 -157.78 64.29 20.11
CA LEU A 309 -159.12 63.76 19.85
C LEU A 309 -159.91 63.52 21.14
N THR A 310 -159.26 63.11 22.22
CA THR A 310 -159.86 62.97 23.56
C THR A 310 -160.24 64.33 24.08
N LYS A 311 -159.38 65.34 23.93
CA LYS A 311 -159.69 66.72 24.29
C LYS A 311 -160.81 67.30 23.41
N GLN A 312 -160.84 67.01 22.10
CA GLN A 312 -161.94 67.38 21.21
C GLN A 312 -163.24 66.65 21.57
N TYR A 313 -163.15 65.40 22.03
CA TYR A 313 -164.27 64.61 22.51
C TYR A 313 -164.77 65.15 23.85
N GLU A 314 -163.88 65.50 24.79
CA GLU A 314 -164.20 66.16 26.05
C GLU A 314 -164.77 67.56 25.81
N GLU A 315 -164.22 68.33 24.86
CA GLU A 315 -164.79 69.60 24.42
C GLU A 315 -166.15 69.40 23.74
N SER A 316 -166.34 68.33 22.96
CA SER A 316 -167.65 67.98 22.36
C SER A 316 -168.64 67.47 23.39
N PHE A 317 -168.20 66.74 24.41
CA PHE A 317 -169.00 66.21 25.52
C PHE A 317 -169.37 67.32 26.50
N GLU A 318 -168.44 68.23 26.79
CA GLU A 318 -168.70 69.44 27.57
C GLU A 318 -169.52 70.44 26.74
N ASN A 319 -169.39 70.46 25.40
CA ASN A 319 -170.32 71.15 24.51
C ASN A 319 -171.68 70.45 24.46
N GLU A 320 -171.79 69.14 24.55
CA GLU A 320 -173.07 68.41 24.62
C GLU A 320 -173.77 68.70 25.96
N LYS A 321 -173.00 68.72 27.06
CA LYS A 321 -173.45 69.11 28.40
C LYS A 321 -173.80 70.59 28.47
N LYS A 322 -172.99 71.47 27.87
CA LYS A 322 -173.31 72.89 27.68
C LYS A 322 -174.48 73.09 26.75
N LEU A 323 -174.70 72.31 25.70
CA LEU A 323 -175.89 72.36 24.84
C LEU A 323 -177.14 71.87 25.58
N LYS A 324 -176.99 70.94 26.53
CA LYS A 324 -178.06 70.45 27.40
C LYS A 324 -178.43 71.48 28.47
N ASP A 325 -177.45 72.20 29.00
CA ASP A 325 -177.63 73.33 29.91
C ASP A 325 -178.02 74.62 29.16
N GLU A 326 -177.60 74.82 27.91
CA GLU A 326 -178.02 75.87 26.98
C GLU A 326 -179.42 75.57 26.40
N ILE A 327 -179.91 74.34 26.31
CA ILE A 327 -181.34 74.10 26.04
C ILE A 327 -182.19 74.55 27.24
N LYS A 328 -181.66 74.42 28.45
CA LYS A 328 -182.29 74.88 29.70
C LYS A 328 -182.13 76.38 29.90
N GLU A 329 -181.05 76.97 29.39
CA GLU A 329 -180.68 78.36 29.59
C GLU A 329 -180.91 79.26 28.37
N ILE A 330 -181.04 78.77 27.14
CA ILE A 330 -181.70 79.48 26.00
C ILE A 330 -183.18 79.70 26.33
N LYS A 331 -183.78 78.83 27.14
CA LYS A 331 -185.10 79.04 27.75
C LYS A 331 -185.13 80.27 28.68
N ASP A 332 -183.99 80.64 29.27
CA ASP A 332 -183.85 81.73 30.26
C ASP A 332 -183.01 82.94 29.74
N GLN A 333 -182.23 82.79 28.66
CA GLN A 333 -181.34 83.79 28.03
C GLN A 333 -181.83 84.27 26.66
N ILE A 334 -182.90 83.67 26.08
CA ILE A 334 -183.88 84.44 25.26
C ILE A 334 -184.33 85.69 26.03
N SER A 335 -184.30 85.64 27.37
CA SER A 335 -184.64 86.77 28.19
C SER A 335 -183.53 87.82 28.33
N ARG A 336 -182.23 87.53 28.03
CA ARG A 336 -181.10 88.43 28.38
C ARG A 336 -179.82 88.32 27.53
N LYS A 337 -179.96 88.17 26.21
CA LYS A 337 -179.33 89.04 25.19
C LYS A 337 -177.88 89.53 25.46
N LYS A 338 -177.06 89.47 24.40
CA LYS A 338 -176.33 90.66 23.89
C LYS A 338 -175.28 91.21 24.87
N ASP A 339 -174.00 90.82 24.84
CA ASP A 339 -173.00 91.14 23.80
C ASP A 339 -171.59 90.79 24.35
N GLU A 340 -170.61 90.56 23.45
CA GLU A 340 -169.15 90.86 23.60
C GLU A 340 -168.33 90.05 24.66
N LEU A 341 -167.41 89.11 24.39
CA LEU A 341 -166.35 88.85 23.38
C LEU A 341 -165.21 89.90 23.31
N VAL A 342 -163.93 89.49 23.58
CA VAL A 342 -162.71 89.63 22.70
C VAL A 342 -161.29 89.74 23.40
N LYS A 343 -160.34 88.82 23.02
CA LYS A 343 -158.82 88.82 22.80
C LYS A 343 -157.77 88.93 23.96
N ASP A 344 -156.56 88.28 24.06
CA ASP A 344 -155.48 87.56 23.26
C ASP A 344 -154.23 88.37 22.76
N ASP A 345 -152.97 88.03 23.19
CA ASP A 345 -151.61 88.24 22.52
C ASP A 345 -150.34 87.92 23.40
N ASP A 346 -149.49 86.89 23.13
CA ASP A 346 -148.04 86.86 23.60
C ASP A 346 -147.19 85.62 23.14
N THR A 347 -146.65 85.59 21.91
CA THR A 347 -145.73 84.51 21.45
C THR A 347 -144.47 85.05 20.76
N LEU A 348 -143.62 85.79 21.48
CA LEU A 348 -142.42 86.39 20.88
C LEU A 348 -141.10 86.23 21.67
N LYS A 349 -141.03 85.41 22.72
CA LYS A 349 -139.95 85.53 23.73
C LYS A 349 -138.84 84.47 23.79
N ARG A 350 -138.81 83.40 22.97
CA ARG A 350 -137.91 82.23 23.23
C ARG A 350 -136.69 82.03 22.31
N LEU A 351 -136.38 82.92 21.37
CA LEU A 351 -135.25 82.75 20.43
C LEU A 351 -133.85 83.16 20.97
N LYS A 352 -133.66 83.37 22.28
CA LYS A 352 -132.48 84.06 22.84
C LYS A 352 -131.39 83.16 23.48
N GLU A 353 -131.54 81.83 23.53
CA GLU A 353 -130.66 80.94 24.33
C GLU A 353 -129.57 80.17 23.54
N VAL A 354 -129.51 80.24 22.21
CA VAL A 354 -128.60 79.40 21.38
C VAL A 354 -127.18 79.97 21.23
N ILE A 355 -126.93 81.22 21.62
CA ILE A 355 -125.70 81.95 21.27
C ILE A 355 -124.48 81.68 22.20
N ASP A 356 -124.68 81.17 23.42
CA ASP A 356 -123.59 81.11 24.43
C ASP A 356 -122.69 79.84 24.37
N GLY A 357 -123.03 78.80 23.59
CA GLY A 357 -122.31 77.51 23.61
C GLY A 357 -121.04 77.40 22.75
N LEU A 358 -120.79 78.35 21.83
CA LEU A 358 -119.72 78.22 20.82
C LEU A 358 -118.33 78.75 21.26
N ASN A 359 -118.23 79.44 22.41
CA ASN A 359 -116.98 80.11 22.84
C ASN A 359 -116.02 79.24 23.68
N THR A 360 -116.38 78.00 24.05
CA THR A 360 -115.55 77.14 24.92
C THR A 360 -114.53 76.26 24.16
N THR A 361 -114.74 76.00 22.87
CA THR A 361 -113.94 75.02 22.09
C THR A 361 -112.63 75.60 21.49
N ILE A 362 -112.41 76.91 21.55
CA ILE A 362 -111.29 77.58 20.86
C ILE A 362 -109.98 77.60 21.69
N GLU A 363 -110.01 77.46 23.02
CA GLU A 363 -108.78 77.52 23.86
C GLU A 363 -108.06 76.17 24.06
N GLU A 364 -108.70 75.02 23.80
CA GLU A 364 -108.07 73.70 23.99
C GLU A 364 -107.06 73.34 22.87
N LEU A 365 -107.14 73.98 21.70
CA LEU A 365 -106.28 73.68 20.54
C LEU A 365 -104.88 74.33 20.59
N LYS A 366 -104.62 75.25 21.52
CA LYS A 366 -103.32 75.94 21.67
C LYS A 366 -102.26 75.13 22.43
N HIS A 367 -102.67 74.24 23.35
CA HIS A 367 -101.75 73.49 24.21
C HIS A 367 -101.15 72.25 23.53
N THR A 368 -101.82 71.71 22.51
CA THR A 368 -101.37 70.51 21.76
C THR A 368 -100.22 70.79 20.78
N ASN A 369 -100.05 72.04 20.34
CA ASN A 369 -99.08 72.40 19.29
C ASN A 369 -97.65 72.63 19.82
N GLU A 370 -97.46 72.93 21.11
CA GLU A 370 -96.12 73.08 21.74
C GLU A 370 -95.46 71.73 22.08
N GLY A 371 -96.23 70.68 22.34
CA GLY A 371 -95.71 69.33 22.61
C GLY A 371 -95.12 68.62 21.38
N ILE A 372 -95.64 68.93 20.18
CA ILE A 372 -95.18 68.33 18.92
C ILE A 372 -93.80 68.88 18.51
N LYS A 373 -93.46 70.13 18.86
CA LYS A 373 -92.18 70.76 18.52
C LYS A 373 -90.98 70.14 19.27
N LYS A 374 -91.11 69.86 20.58
CA LYS A 374 -90.06 69.22 21.41
C LYS A 374 -89.77 67.76 21.02
N ALA A 375 -90.79 67.01 20.59
CA ALA A 375 -90.62 65.63 20.16
C ALA A 375 -89.89 65.49 18.81
N ASN A 376 -89.87 66.55 18.00
CA ASN A 376 -89.21 66.55 16.70
C ASN A 376 -87.70 66.83 16.82
N ASP A 377 -87.30 67.73 17.73
CA ASP A 377 -85.89 68.05 17.97
C ASP A 377 -85.11 66.87 18.58
N GLN A 378 -85.75 66.07 19.45
CA GLN A 378 -85.15 64.84 20.01
C GLN A 378 -84.97 63.70 18.99
N LYS A 379 -85.82 63.65 17.95
CA LYS A 379 -85.66 62.67 16.86
C LYS A 379 -84.49 63.02 15.95
N GLN A 380 -84.22 64.31 15.74
CA GLN A 380 -83.10 64.77 14.92
C GLN A 380 -81.73 64.43 15.55
N GLU A 381 -81.59 64.55 16.87
CA GLU A 381 -80.35 64.22 17.60
C GLU A 381 -80.03 62.70 17.63
N ILE A 382 -81.07 61.85 17.58
CA ILE A 382 -80.91 60.38 17.45
C ILE A 382 -80.50 59.98 16.03
N ILE A 383 -81.02 60.69 15.02
CA ILE A 383 -80.67 60.47 13.61
C ILE A 383 -79.19 60.79 13.38
N ASP A 384 -78.69 61.89 13.94
CA ASP A 384 -77.29 62.30 13.77
C ASP A 384 -76.30 61.31 14.44
N LYS A 385 -76.62 60.80 15.65
CA LYS A 385 -75.82 59.73 16.29
C LYS A 385 -75.82 58.41 15.52
N LYS A 386 -76.96 58.05 14.90
CA LYS A 386 -77.05 56.84 14.07
C LYS A 386 -76.33 57.00 12.73
N ALA A 387 -76.27 58.22 12.18
CA ALA A 387 -75.48 58.51 10.98
C ALA A 387 -73.97 58.32 11.24
N ASP A 388 -73.47 58.75 12.40
CA ASP A 388 -72.05 58.57 12.79
C ASP A 388 -71.68 57.10 13.05
N GLU A 389 -72.58 56.30 13.66
CA GLU A 389 -72.39 54.84 13.79
C GLU A 389 -72.34 54.14 12.42
N ILE A 390 -73.22 54.54 11.49
CA ILE A 390 -73.23 54.01 10.12
C ILE A 390 -71.94 54.37 9.39
N PHE A 391 -71.43 55.60 9.55
CA PHE A 391 -70.20 56.04 8.90
C PHE A 391 -68.96 55.27 9.40
N ASN A 392 -68.88 54.97 10.69
CA ASN A 392 -67.81 54.14 11.24
C ASN A 392 -67.89 52.67 10.78
N LEU A 393 -69.10 52.11 10.68
CA LEU A 393 -69.30 50.75 10.14
C LEU A 393 -68.92 50.67 8.65
N ILE A 394 -69.21 51.70 7.84
CA ILE A 394 -68.80 51.76 6.43
C ILE A 394 -67.27 51.75 6.32
N LYS A 395 -66.57 52.51 7.17
CA LYS A 395 -65.10 52.54 7.19
C LYS A 395 -64.48 51.19 7.59
N GLU A 396 -65.10 50.48 8.54
CA GLU A 396 -64.70 49.13 8.92
C GLU A 396 -64.91 48.13 7.77
N ILE A 397 -66.01 48.25 7.02
CA ILE A 397 -66.30 47.42 5.84
C ILE A 397 -65.23 47.65 4.74
N GLU A 398 -64.84 48.89 4.46
CA GLU A 398 -63.79 49.21 3.47
C GLU A 398 -62.42 48.63 3.86
N ASP A 399 -62.06 48.66 5.16
CA ASP A 399 -60.83 48.05 5.66
C ASP A 399 -60.86 46.51 5.51
N TYR A 400 -62.02 45.87 5.76
CA TYR A 400 -62.18 44.43 5.54
C TYR A 400 -62.17 44.05 4.05
N GLU A 401 -62.76 44.86 3.16
CA GLU A 401 -62.70 44.64 1.70
C GLU A 401 -61.27 44.71 1.16
N THR A 402 -60.46 45.65 1.68
CA THR A 402 -59.03 45.75 1.34
C THR A 402 -58.28 44.50 1.80
N LYS A 403 -58.58 44.00 3.01
CA LYS A 403 -57.99 42.78 3.57
C LYS A 403 -58.39 41.52 2.80
N ILE A 404 -59.64 41.44 2.34
CA ILE A 404 -60.14 40.36 1.47
C ILE A 404 -59.42 40.37 0.11
N SER A 405 -59.22 41.55 -0.48
CA SER A 405 -58.48 41.70 -1.74
C SER A 405 -57.02 41.22 -1.62
N GLN A 406 -56.39 41.50 -0.47
CA GLN A 406 -55.02 41.04 -0.16
C GLN A 406 -54.96 39.52 0.06
N LEU A 407 -55.90 38.97 0.83
CA LEU A 407 -56.02 37.52 1.05
C LEU A 407 -56.32 36.75 -0.25
N ASN A 408 -57.10 37.32 -1.17
CA ASN A 408 -57.35 36.71 -2.48
C ASN A 408 -56.11 36.66 -3.36
N LYS A 409 -55.23 37.69 -3.31
CA LYS A 409 -53.93 37.65 -4.00
C LYS A 409 -53.00 36.59 -3.40
N GLU A 410 -52.97 36.47 -2.07
CA GLU A 410 -52.20 35.43 -1.37
C GLU A 410 -52.73 34.03 -1.69
N LEU A 411 -54.05 33.84 -1.71
CA LEU A 411 -54.69 32.57 -2.08
C LEU A 411 -54.30 32.13 -3.49
N GLU A 412 -54.22 33.07 -4.44
CA GLU A 412 -53.88 32.74 -5.83
C GLU A 412 -52.39 32.43 -6.03
N LEU A 413 -51.51 33.06 -5.25
CA LEU A 413 -50.10 32.66 -5.17
C LEU A 413 -49.95 31.27 -4.56
N VAL A 414 -50.69 30.96 -3.50
CA VAL A 414 -50.69 29.65 -2.84
C VAL A 414 -51.25 28.57 -3.75
N LYS A 415 -52.28 28.84 -4.55
CA LYS A 415 -52.79 27.88 -5.55
C LYS A 415 -51.77 27.57 -6.64
N LYS A 416 -51.09 28.59 -7.19
CA LYS A 416 -50.03 28.38 -8.19
C LYS A 416 -48.88 27.56 -7.61
N GLU A 417 -48.50 27.82 -6.36
CA GLU A 417 -47.47 27.03 -5.68
C GLU A 417 -47.95 25.61 -5.37
N HIS A 418 -49.23 25.42 -5.00
CA HIS A 418 -49.80 24.09 -4.81
C HIS A 418 -49.81 23.27 -6.10
N GLU A 419 -50.17 23.89 -7.23
CA GLU A 419 -50.17 23.24 -8.55
C GLU A 419 -48.75 22.85 -8.99
N ARG A 420 -47.77 23.75 -8.78
CA ARG A 420 -46.35 23.45 -8.99
C ARG A 420 -45.87 22.29 -8.11
N LEU A 421 -46.20 22.30 -6.82
CA LEU A 421 -45.82 21.24 -5.89
C LEU A 421 -46.52 19.91 -6.21
N SER A 422 -47.74 19.94 -6.75
CA SER A 422 -48.48 18.75 -7.19
C SER A 422 -47.83 18.07 -8.41
N ILE A 423 -47.38 18.86 -9.38
CA ILE A 423 -46.61 18.37 -10.54
C ILE A 423 -45.28 17.76 -10.06
N ILE A 424 -44.55 18.46 -9.19
CA ILE A 424 -43.30 17.96 -8.61
C ILE A 424 -43.53 16.64 -7.84
N LYS A 425 -44.59 16.55 -7.04
CA LYS A 425 -44.94 15.34 -6.30
C LYS A 425 -45.23 14.16 -7.22
N THR A 426 -45.94 14.38 -8.32
CA THR A 426 -46.27 13.34 -9.30
C THR A 426 -45.00 12.85 -10.02
N ASN A 427 -44.14 13.77 -10.45
CA ASN A 427 -42.87 13.45 -11.09
C ASN A 427 -41.91 12.70 -10.15
N LEU A 428 -41.84 13.10 -8.87
CA LEU A 428 -41.07 12.38 -7.85
C LEU A 428 -41.61 10.96 -7.60
N GLY A 429 -42.93 10.78 -7.65
CA GLY A 429 -43.56 9.46 -7.56
C GLY A 429 -43.11 8.53 -8.69
N LEU A 430 -43.20 8.99 -9.94
CA LEU A 430 -42.78 8.23 -11.13
C LEU A 430 -41.27 7.92 -11.13
N VAL A 431 -40.45 8.88 -10.69
CA VAL A 431 -39.00 8.67 -10.52
C VAL A 431 -38.71 7.62 -9.45
N SER A 432 -39.41 7.67 -8.31
CA SER A 432 -39.27 6.68 -7.23
C SER A 432 -39.64 5.28 -7.70
N GLU A 433 -40.71 5.12 -8.47
CA GLU A 433 -41.12 3.82 -9.02
C GLU A 433 -40.04 3.24 -9.95
N LYS A 434 -39.48 4.05 -10.86
CA LYS A 434 -38.37 3.64 -11.74
C LYS A 434 -37.11 3.28 -10.96
N ILE A 435 -36.78 4.03 -9.91
CA ILE A 435 -35.64 3.71 -9.02
C ILE A 435 -35.85 2.35 -8.35
N ILE A 436 -37.05 2.08 -7.83
CA ILE A 436 -37.40 0.80 -7.21
C ILE A 436 -37.28 -0.34 -8.23
N GLU A 437 -37.76 -0.14 -9.45
CA GLU A 437 -37.68 -1.11 -10.55
C GLU A 437 -36.22 -1.47 -10.88
N TYR A 438 -35.34 -0.48 -11.08
CA TYR A 438 -33.92 -0.73 -11.34
C TYR A 438 -33.22 -1.44 -10.17
N ILE A 439 -33.55 -1.08 -8.92
CA ILE A 439 -33.02 -1.78 -7.74
C ILE A 439 -33.47 -3.25 -7.71
N GLN A 440 -34.71 -3.54 -8.11
CA GLN A 440 -35.22 -4.91 -8.20
C GLN A 440 -34.49 -5.71 -9.30
N HIS A 441 -34.27 -5.12 -10.48
CA HIS A 441 -33.49 -5.75 -11.55
C HIS A 441 -32.05 -6.05 -11.11
N ILE A 442 -31.39 -5.10 -10.43
CA ILE A 442 -30.04 -5.31 -9.88
C ILE A 442 -30.05 -6.45 -8.86
N LYS A 443 -31.00 -6.47 -7.92
CA LYS A 443 -31.13 -7.55 -6.93
C LYS A 443 -31.34 -8.93 -7.59
N LEU A 444 -32.18 -8.99 -8.61
CA LEU A 444 -32.45 -10.23 -9.33
C LEU A 444 -31.20 -10.71 -10.09
N ALA A 445 -30.49 -9.83 -10.77
CA ALA A 445 -29.26 -10.16 -11.49
C ALA A 445 -28.13 -10.60 -10.56
N PHE A 446 -27.99 -9.98 -9.38
CA PHE A 446 -27.06 -10.46 -8.35
C PHE A 446 -27.42 -11.84 -7.80
N LYS A 447 -28.71 -12.11 -7.57
CA LYS A 447 -29.18 -13.44 -7.17
C LYS A 447 -28.84 -14.49 -8.23
N ASN A 448 -29.15 -14.21 -9.49
CA ASN A 448 -28.84 -15.11 -10.61
C ASN A 448 -27.33 -15.32 -10.77
N THR A 449 -26.53 -14.28 -10.57
CA THR A 449 -25.06 -14.37 -10.57
C THR A 449 -24.56 -15.31 -9.47
N LYS A 450 -25.06 -15.16 -8.24
CA LYS A 450 -24.71 -16.01 -7.10
C LYS A 450 -25.07 -17.48 -7.35
N ASP A 451 -26.28 -17.72 -7.85
CA ASP A 451 -26.77 -19.08 -8.11
C ASP A 451 -25.99 -19.74 -9.25
N THR A 452 -25.67 -18.99 -10.31
CA THR A 452 -24.88 -19.46 -11.46
C THR A 452 -23.41 -19.69 -11.09
N TRP A 453 -22.83 -18.82 -10.28
CA TRP A 453 -21.47 -18.99 -9.75
C TRP A 453 -21.35 -20.25 -8.89
N SER A 454 -22.36 -20.53 -8.06
CA SER A 454 -22.42 -21.75 -7.25
C SER A 454 -22.51 -23.01 -8.12
N GLN A 455 -23.23 -22.94 -9.25
CA GLN A 455 -23.28 -24.03 -10.23
C GLN A 455 -21.97 -24.19 -11.00
N LEU A 456 -21.30 -23.08 -11.34
CA LEU A 456 -20.01 -23.08 -12.00
C LEU A 456 -18.94 -23.77 -11.14
N ILE A 457 -18.85 -23.41 -9.85
CA ILE A 457 -17.92 -24.05 -8.91
C ILE A 457 -18.15 -25.57 -8.87
N LYS A 458 -19.40 -26.01 -8.71
CA LYS A 458 -19.72 -27.44 -8.71
C LYS A 458 -19.32 -28.14 -10.00
N LYS A 459 -19.52 -27.47 -11.15
CA LYS A 459 -19.16 -28.06 -12.46
C LYS A 459 -17.65 -28.08 -12.71
N ASP A 460 -16.92 -27.10 -12.21
CA ASP A 460 -15.45 -27.12 -12.21
C ASP A 460 -14.91 -28.24 -11.31
N GLU A 461 -15.49 -28.45 -10.13
CA GLU A 461 -15.15 -29.59 -9.25
C GLU A 461 -15.41 -30.94 -9.95
N GLU A 462 -16.59 -31.11 -10.57
CA GLU A 462 -16.91 -32.31 -11.37
C GLU A 462 -15.94 -32.49 -12.57
N LEU A 463 -15.51 -31.39 -13.22
CA LEU A 463 -14.55 -31.45 -14.31
C LEU A 463 -13.17 -31.91 -13.82
N ILE A 464 -12.72 -31.42 -12.65
CA ILE A 464 -11.45 -31.85 -12.04
C ILE A 464 -11.48 -33.35 -11.76
N GLU A 465 -12.57 -33.87 -11.17
CA GLU A 465 -12.75 -35.31 -10.92
C GLU A 465 -12.75 -36.16 -12.19
N LEU A 466 -13.18 -35.60 -13.34
CA LEU A 466 -13.15 -36.28 -14.64
C LEU A 466 -11.78 -36.20 -15.31
N VAL A 467 -11.05 -35.10 -15.14
CA VAL A 467 -9.76 -34.83 -15.79
C VAL A 467 -8.62 -35.56 -15.08
N GLU A 468 -8.64 -35.70 -13.76
CA GLU A 468 -7.59 -36.41 -13.01
C GLU A 468 -7.37 -37.87 -13.46
N PRO A 469 -8.42 -38.72 -13.59
CA PRO A 469 -8.29 -40.07 -14.13
C PRO A 469 -7.80 -40.07 -15.58
N PHE A 470 -8.25 -39.12 -16.40
CA PHE A 470 -7.83 -39.00 -17.79
C PHE A 470 -6.34 -38.65 -17.91
N ILE A 471 -5.83 -37.73 -17.08
CA ILE A 471 -4.40 -37.40 -17.00
C ILE A 471 -3.59 -38.62 -16.57
N LYS A 472 -4.08 -39.39 -15.59
CA LYS A 472 -3.43 -40.61 -15.13
C LYS A 472 -3.33 -41.64 -16.26
N GLU A 473 -4.44 -41.92 -16.93
CA GLU A 473 -4.51 -42.87 -18.05
C GLU A 473 -3.63 -42.43 -19.23
N THR A 474 -3.56 -41.11 -19.50
CA THR A 474 -2.67 -40.54 -20.52
C THR A 474 -1.20 -40.71 -20.14
N LYS A 475 -0.82 -40.50 -18.87
CA LYS A 475 0.56 -40.71 -18.40
C LYS A 475 0.98 -42.18 -18.50
N ASP A 476 0.08 -43.09 -18.17
CA ASP A 476 0.33 -44.53 -18.28
C ASP A 476 0.51 -44.95 -19.75
N TRP A 477 -0.27 -44.36 -20.68
CA TRP A 477 -0.12 -44.58 -22.12
C TRP A 477 1.20 -44.05 -22.71
N VAL A 478 1.67 -42.88 -22.27
CA VAL A 478 2.91 -42.23 -22.77
C VAL A 478 4.18 -42.89 -22.19
N ASN A 479 4.06 -43.85 -21.26
CA ASN A 479 5.17 -44.61 -20.72
C ASN A 479 5.84 -45.48 -21.82
N PRO A 480 7.15 -45.32 -22.10
CA PRO A 480 7.86 -46.02 -23.18
C PRO A 480 7.75 -47.55 -23.15
N THR A 481 7.46 -48.13 -21.99
CA THR A 481 7.33 -49.59 -21.79
C THR A 481 6.00 -50.18 -22.24
N GLU A 482 4.95 -49.38 -22.45
CA GLU A 482 3.59 -49.83 -22.79
C GLU A 482 3.16 -49.51 -24.24
N LEU A 483 4.01 -48.79 -24.98
CA LEU A 483 3.63 -47.97 -26.14
C LEU A 483 3.15 -48.71 -27.40
N ASN A 484 3.28 -50.03 -27.48
CA ASN A 484 3.01 -50.78 -28.73
C ASN A 484 2.06 -51.97 -28.60
N ILE A 485 1.57 -52.32 -27.40
CA ILE A 485 0.73 -53.53 -27.19
C ILE A 485 -0.69 -53.21 -26.71
N LYS A 486 -0.93 -52.06 -26.06
CA LYS A 486 -2.23 -51.74 -25.42
C LYS A 486 -2.96 -50.49 -25.95
N TYR A 487 -2.56 -49.97 -27.11
CA TYR A 487 -3.16 -48.75 -27.69
C TYR A 487 -4.70 -48.79 -27.72
N ASP A 488 -5.29 -49.88 -28.21
CA ASP A 488 -6.75 -50.03 -28.31
C ASP A 488 -7.45 -50.05 -26.94
N GLU A 489 -6.80 -50.58 -25.89
CA GLU A 489 -7.37 -50.58 -24.54
C GLU A 489 -7.37 -49.17 -23.93
N TYR A 490 -6.28 -48.43 -24.11
CA TYR A 490 -6.19 -47.04 -23.66
C TYR A 490 -7.20 -46.17 -24.39
N MET A 491 -7.34 -46.29 -25.72
CA MET A 491 -8.32 -45.52 -26.48
C MET A 491 -9.76 -45.86 -26.08
N LYS A 492 -10.08 -47.14 -25.82
CA LYS A 492 -11.41 -47.53 -25.31
C LYS A 492 -11.74 -46.91 -23.94
N ARG A 493 -10.74 -46.67 -23.08
CA ARG A 493 -10.93 -46.02 -21.78
C ARG A 493 -10.95 -44.50 -21.88
N MET A 494 -10.08 -43.91 -22.71
CA MET A 494 -9.91 -42.47 -22.85
C MET A 494 -11.02 -41.80 -23.67
N ILE A 495 -11.54 -42.39 -24.74
CA ILE A 495 -12.58 -41.77 -25.59
C ILE A 495 -13.84 -41.41 -24.77
N PRO A 496 -14.44 -42.32 -23.98
CA PRO A 496 -15.62 -41.98 -23.17
C PRO A 496 -15.33 -40.94 -22.08
N MET A 497 -14.10 -40.93 -21.52
CA MET A 497 -13.69 -39.91 -20.56
C MET A 497 -13.56 -38.54 -21.23
N GLN A 498 -12.96 -38.48 -22.43
CA GLN A 498 -12.83 -37.27 -23.22
C GLN A 498 -14.19 -36.68 -23.60
N GLU A 499 -15.17 -37.51 -23.99
CA GLU A 499 -16.54 -37.05 -24.28
C GLU A 499 -17.22 -36.44 -23.05
N LYS A 500 -17.05 -37.04 -21.87
CA LYS A 500 -17.57 -36.49 -20.61
C LYS A 500 -16.89 -35.18 -20.22
N ILE A 501 -15.57 -35.09 -20.37
CA ILE A 501 -14.78 -33.87 -20.15
C ILE A 501 -15.27 -32.76 -21.08
N ASN A 502 -15.41 -33.02 -22.39
CA ASN A 502 -15.88 -32.05 -23.38
C ASN A 502 -17.32 -31.58 -23.08
N THR A 503 -18.20 -32.49 -22.65
CA THR A 503 -19.58 -32.17 -22.28
C THR A 503 -19.61 -31.27 -21.03
N SER A 504 -18.80 -31.57 -20.02
CA SER A 504 -18.71 -30.74 -18.81
C SER A 504 -18.10 -29.36 -19.11
N TYR A 505 -17.03 -29.32 -19.91
CA TYR A 505 -16.40 -28.08 -20.36
C TYR A 505 -17.37 -27.17 -21.15
N THR A 506 -18.23 -27.76 -21.99
CA THR A 506 -19.25 -27.00 -22.74
C THR A 506 -20.27 -26.36 -21.79
N LYS A 507 -20.71 -27.08 -20.74
CA LYS A 507 -21.62 -26.54 -19.72
C LYS A 507 -20.96 -25.42 -18.90
N ILE A 508 -19.69 -25.56 -18.55
CA ILE A 508 -18.90 -24.50 -17.89
C ILE A 508 -18.84 -23.24 -18.77
N LYS A 509 -18.61 -23.41 -20.09
CA LYS A 509 -18.59 -22.31 -21.06
C LYS A 509 -19.95 -21.61 -21.17
N GLU A 510 -21.06 -22.35 -21.15
CA GLU A 510 -22.41 -21.79 -21.13
C GLU A 510 -22.70 -21.01 -19.84
N LEU A 511 -22.28 -21.53 -18.68
CA LEU A 511 -22.43 -20.85 -17.39
C LEU A 511 -21.61 -19.55 -17.35
N ASN A 512 -20.39 -19.56 -17.86
CA ASN A 512 -19.58 -18.34 -18.00
C ASN A 512 -20.22 -17.31 -18.93
N SER A 513 -20.83 -17.75 -20.04
CA SER A 513 -21.54 -16.84 -20.94
C SER A 513 -22.76 -16.18 -20.27
N LYS A 514 -23.47 -16.92 -19.40
CA LYS A 514 -24.57 -16.36 -18.59
C LYS A 514 -24.08 -15.35 -17.56
N LEU A 515 -22.92 -15.60 -16.93
CA LEU A 515 -22.30 -14.65 -15.99
C LEU A 515 -21.90 -13.34 -16.69
N ASP A 516 -21.36 -13.41 -17.90
CA ASP A 516 -21.07 -12.23 -18.71
C ASP A 516 -22.34 -11.45 -19.08
N GLN A 517 -23.44 -12.15 -19.36
CA GLN A 517 -24.74 -11.53 -19.60
C GLN A 517 -25.25 -10.80 -18.34
N TYR A 518 -25.23 -11.45 -17.16
CA TYR A 518 -25.68 -10.81 -15.91
C TYR A 518 -24.81 -9.61 -15.53
N LYS A 519 -23.50 -9.68 -15.79
CA LYS A 519 -22.59 -8.53 -15.62
C LYS A 519 -23.00 -7.35 -16.49
N LYS A 520 -23.41 -7.60 -17.74
CA LYS A 520 -23.91 -6.56 -18.65
C LYS A 520 -25.24 -5.98 -18.14
N GLU A 521 -26.17 -6.83 -17.73
CA GLU A 521 -27.47 -6.42 -17.17
C GLU A 521 -27.30 -5.54 -15.91
N ILE A 522 -26.42 -5.93 -14.97
CA ILE A 522 -26.12 -5.12 -13.78
C ILE A 522 -25.55 -3.76 -14.18
N LYS A 523 -24.61 -3.72 -15.13
CA LYS A 523 -23.99 -2.47 -15.58
C LYS A 523 -25.00 -1.53 -16.24
N ASP A 524 -25.88 -2.07 -17.08
CA ASP A 524 -26.92 -1.29 -17.76
C ASP A 524 -27.97 -0.78 -16.77
N SER A 525 -28.40 -1.60 -15.80
CA SER A 525 -29.33 -1.17 -14.74
C SER A 525 -28.72 -0.12 -13.81
N ILE A 526 -27.44 -0.21 -13.45
CA ILE A 526 -26.75 0.81 -12.64
C ILE A 526 -26.64 2.13 -13.41
N LYS A 527 -26.24 2.08 -14.68
CA LYS A 527 -26.16 3.28 -15.53
C LYS A 527 -27.50 3.98 -15.67
N ASN A 528 -28.58 3.21 -15.83
CA ASN A 528 -29.93 3.77 -15.93
C ASN A 528 -30.41 4.34 -14.58
N LEU A 529 -30.10 3.67 -13.47
CA LEU A 529 -30.38 4.17 -12.12
C LEU A 529 -29.67 5.50 -11.85
N GLU A 530 -28.37 5.59 -12.16
CA GLU A 530 -27.57 6.81 -12.02
C GLU A 530 -28.15 7.96 -12.87
N LYS A 531 -28.52 7.67 -14.13
CA LYS A 531 -29.14 8.67 -15.02
C LYS A 531 -30.48 9.15 -14.48
N THR A 532 -31.32 8.25 -13.96
CA THR A 532 -32.62 8.60 -13.37
C THR A 532 -32.46 9.44 -12.09
N ILE A 533 -31.51 9.10 -11.22
CA ILE A 533 -31.20 9.88 -10.01
C ILE A 533 -30.64 11.26 -10.40
N TYR A 534 -29.72 11.32 -11.35
CA TYR A 534 -29.12 12.57 -11.81
C TYR A 534 -30.17 13.52 -12.40
N ASN A 535 -31.06 13.02 -13.26
CA ASN A 535 -32.17 13.81 -13.82
C ASN A 535 -33.14 14.32 -12.74
N ALA A 536 -33.32 13.56 -11.65
CA ALA A 536 -34.17 13.96 -10.54
C ALA A 536 -33.54 15.05 -9.67
N ILE A 537 -32.21 15.04 -9.50
CA ILE A 537 -31.45 16.03 -8.72
C ILE A 537 -31.25 17.34 -9.49
N GLU A 538 -31.02 17.28 -10.80
CA GLU A 538 -30.69 18.45 -11.63
C GLU A 538 -31.91 19.29 -12.07
N ASN A 539 -33.05 19.19 -11.36
CA ASN A 539 -34.24 20.02 -11.56
C ASN A 539 -34.94 19.93 -12.93
N LYS A 540 -34.84 18.79 -13.65
CA LYS A 540 -35.74 18.50 -14.79
C LYS A 540 -37.14 18.03 -14.36
N VAL A 541 -37.43 18.02 -13.07
CA VAL A 541 -38.70 17.61 -12.45
C VAL A 541 -39.83 18.65 -12.70
N LEU A 542 -39.53 19.77 -13.37
CA LEU A 542 -40.50 20.82 -13.70
C LEU A 542 -41.23 20.62 -15.04
N GLU A 543 -40.80 19.69 -15.89
CA GLU A 543 -41.49 19.40 -17.16
C GLU A 543 -42.10 17.99 -17.15
N PRO A 544 -43.21 17.77 -17.89
CA PRO A 544 -43.81 16.45 -18.03
C PRO A 544 -42.79 15.50 -18.66
N ILE A 545 -42.55 14.36 -18.03
CA ILE A 545 -41.77 13.28 -18.61
C ILE A 545 -42.70 12.54 -19.57
N GLU A 546 -42.50 12.69 -20.89
CA GLU A 546 -43.14 11.84 -21.92
C GLU A 546 -42.76 10.36 -21.79
#